data_AF-A0A919AES7-F1
#
_entry.id   AF-A0A919AES7-F1
#
_cell.length_a   1.000
_cell.length_b   1.000
_cell.length_c   1.000
_cell.angle_alpha   90.00
_cell.angle_beta   90.00
_cell.angle_gamma   90.00
#
_symmetry.space_group_name_H-M   'P 1'
#
loop_
_entity.id
_entity.type
_entity.pdbx_description
1 polymer ?
#
loop_
_entity_poly.entity_id
_entity_poly.type
_entity_poly.pdbx_seq_one_letter_code
_entity_poly.pdbx_strand_id
1 'polypeptide(L)'
;METAQPVESWAEFGRRLRAWRRQAGLTQSQLGLKVGYHHSLISRLEAGLREPPAGLAGRLDSVLGTGGELAAVVAAPGGTPYRPQRPPADPRLFAPVPGGGEAPAGQYGLDPVLWPSELPAEGLACPLHGTVGCAVPDLAGAPHLLDGLTASQGGSDGLPCSEPELLHTLTAVLACLIRGALHRGASDGLTTVERLLRALVRWAGAVNSTGRLPYGQLRLAAQYAQVAGRLRMQRGQSSIGMAWFGHGLSWADAVHDVLGRATLLSDVCTLVRLDRDAGSALAYAEAIGAVDPGRRWVVTLSHLYRARGHALGHDAAECRRHISLARRGFARLGRQDRLEAPWLSGAEGEMRVESAIGGALRDLAAVTGDRVTARRAVDATARSRAQLPPLMRETRVLLTLRLADCWACAGDPGAAVALAAPVLDEAVSSSELVTNAELRGLHGRLLARWGDVPEVREYRERLPVPGI
;
A
#
# COMPACT_ATOMS: atom_id res chain seq x y z
N MET A 1 -19.65 28.21 -13.31
CA MET A 1 -18.35 28.71 -12.82
C MET A 1 -18.61 29.26 -11.43
N GLU A 2 -18.54 28.39 -10.44
CA GLU A 2 -18.87 28.70 -9.05
C GLU A 2 -17.54 28.56 -8.27
N THR A 3 -16.98 29.71 -7.92
CA THR A 3 -15.69 29.81 -7.23
C THR A 3 -15.85 29.32 -5.80
N ALA A 4 -15.34 28.12 -5.52
CA ALA A 4 -15.15 27.64 -4.15
C ALA A 4 -14.23 28.61 -3.40
N GLN A 5 -14.77 29.33 -2.41
CA GLN A 5 -14.00 30.20 -1.52
C GLN A 5 -12.99 29.36 -0.71
N PRO A 6 -11.75 29.83 -0.49
CA PRO A 6 -10.76 29.11 0.28
C PRO A 6 -11.13 29.14 1.77
N VAL A 7 -11.18 27.96 2.40
CA VAL A 7 -11.47 27.78 3.81
C VAL A 7 -10.27 28.27 4.64
N GLU A 8 -10.28 29.52 5.10
CA GLU A 8 -9.26 30.11 6.01
C GLU A 8 -9.37 29.62 7.47
N SER A 9 -9.69 28.33 7.70
CA SER A 9 -9.99 27.82 9.05
C SER A 9 -8.75 27.67 9.96
N TRP A 10 -7.54 27.63 9.40
CA TRP A 10 -6.30 27.35 10.16
C TRP A 10 -5.23 28.42 10.03
N ALA A 11 -5.58 29.60 9.48
CA ALA A 11 -4.64 30.70 9.26
C ALA A 11 -3.99 31.16 10.57
N GLU A 12 -4.74 31.21 11.67
CA GLU A 12 -4.21 31.61 12.98
C GLU A 12 -3.21 30.59 13.53
N PHE A 13 -3.53 29.30 13.48
CA PHE A 13 -2.60 28.24 13.84
C PHE A 13 -1.32 28.32 13.00
N GLY A 14 -1.46 28.48 11.68
CA GLY A 14 -0.33 28.56 10.76
C GLY A 14 0.59 29.74 11.03
N ARG A 15 0.02 30.92 11.32
CA ARG A 15 0.79 32.11 11.71
C ARG A 15 1.58 31.89 12.99
N ARG A 16 0.93 31.37 14.03
CA ARG A 16 1.59 31.09 15.34
C ARG A 16 2.69 30.05 15.21
N LEU A 17 2.42 28.95 14.52
CA LEU A 17 3.43 27.92 14.24
C LEU A 17 4.65 28.51 13.53
N ARG A 18 4.44 29.35 12.50
CA ARG A 18 5.54 29.99 11.76
C ARG A 18 6.36 30.94 12.63
N ALA A 19 5.71 31.70 13.51
CA ALA A 19 6.38 32.61 14.44
C ALA A 19 7.26 31.82 15.43
N TRP A 20 6.69 30.83 16.11
CA TRP A 20 7.40 30.00 17.08
C TRP A 20 8.55 29.20 16.45
N ARG A 21 8.34 28.64 15.26
CA ARG A 21 9.42 27.96 14.54
C ARG A 21 10.60 28.88 14.25
N ARG A 22 10.33 30.11 13.77
CA ARG A 22 11.36 31.11 13.47
C ARG A 22 12.11 31.55 14.74
N GLN A 23 11.38 31.74 15.84
CA GLN A 23 11.97 32.07 17.13
C GLN A 23 12.88 30.95 17.65
N ALA A 24 12.51 29.69 17.44
CA ALA A 24 13.33 28.53 17.76
C ALA A 24 14.52 28.32 16.79
N GLY A 25 14.70 29.17 15.77
CA GLY A 25 15.78 29.06 14.78
C GLY A 25 15.68 27.83 13.86
N LEU A 26 14.52 27.18 13.79
CA LEU A 26 14.35 25.94 13.04
C LEU A 26 13.89 26.20 11.60
N THR A 27 14.46 25.48 10.64
CA THR A 27 13.86 25.37 9.30
C THR A 27 12.61 24.48 9.33
N GLN A 28 11.74 24.58 8.32
CA GLN A 28 10.58 23.68 8.19
C GLN A 28 11.00 22.21 8.12
N SER A 29 12.13 21.91 7.49
CA SER A 29 12.70 20.56 7.41
C SER A 29 13.18 20.05 8.78
N GLN A 30 13.90 20.87 9.55
CA GLN A 30 14.33 20.50 10.89
C GLN A 30 13.16 20.31 11.85
N LEU A 31 12.15 21.19 11.79
CA LEU A 31 10.95 21.04 12.60
C LEU A 31 10.20 19.77 12.21
N GLY A 32 9.98 19.53 10.91
CA GLY A 32 9.34 18.32 10.41
C GLY A 32 10.02 17.04 10.92
N LEU A 33 11.34 16.96 10.81
CA LEU A 33 12.12 15.84 11.33
C LEU A 33 11.92 15.65 12.84
N LYS A 34 11.90 16.73 13.63
CA LYS A 34 11.69 16.66 15.09
C LYS A 34 10.29 16.17 15.48
N VAL A 35 9.26 16.47 14.69
CA VAL A 35 7.88 16.04 14.97
C VAL A 35 7.42 14.80 14.18
N GLY A 36 8.34 14.19 13.42
CA GLY A 36 8.13 12.95 12.65
C GLY A 36 7.30 13.10 11.39
N TYR A 37 7.30 14.30 10.79
CA TYR A 37 6.58 14.57 9.55
C TYR A 37 7.47 15.21 8.50
N HIS A 38 7.11 15.03 7.23
CA HIS A 38 7.81 15.67 6.14
C HIS A 38 7.62 17.20 6.18
N HIS A 39 8.62 17.97 5.72
CA HIS A 39 8.58 19.44 5.70
C HIS A 39 7.38 19.99 4.93
N SER A 40 6.86 19.25 3.94
CA SER A 40 5.68 19.63 3.16
C SER A 40 4.39 19.63 3.97
N LEU A 41 4.31 18.88 5.08
CA LEU A 41 3.23 19.04 6.05
C LEU A 41 3.37 20.37 6.79
N ILE A 42 4.55 20.65 7.34
CA ILE A 42 4.82 21.89 8.11
C ILE A 42 4.50 23.12 7.26
N SER A 43 4.94 23.13 5.99
CA SER A 43 4.64 24.22 5.05
C SER A 43 3.14 24.44 4.85
N ARG A 44 2.34 23.37 4.69
CA ARG A 44 0.88 23.47 4.54
C ARG A 44 0.18 23.94 5.81
N LEU A 45 0.66 23.49 6.99
CA LEU A 45 0.16 23.96 8.28
C LEU A 45 0.45 25.46 8.47
N GLU A 46 1.68 25.91 8.18
CA GLU A 46 2.06 27.33 8.27
C GLU A 46 1.27 28.23 7.32
N ALA A 47 0.86 27.68 6.16
CA ALA A 47 0.02 28.38 5.20
C ALA A 47 -1.48 28.38 5.60
N GLY A 48 -1.86 27.70 6.69
CA GLY A 48 -3.25 27.57 7.12
C GLY A 48 -4.12 26.72 6.20
N LEU A 49 -3.49 25.98 5.27
CA LEU A 49 -4.18 25.18 4.23
C LEU A 49 -4.64 23.81 4.74
N ARG A 50 -4.35 23.47 5.99
CA ARG A 50 -4.59 22.13 6.53
C ARG A 50 -4.78 22.17 8.05
N GLU A 51 -5.72 21.36 8.53
CA GLU A 51 -5.91 21.08 9.95
C GLU A 51 -4.71 20.31 10.53
N PRO A 52 -4.18 20.69 11.70
CA PRO A 52 -3.14 19.94 12.39
C PRO A 52 -3.59 18.51 12.70
N PRO A 53 -2.84 17.47 12.29
CA PRO A 53 -3.08 16.10 12.74
C PRO A 53 -3.29 15.99 14.25
N ALA A 54 -4.19 15.09 14.67
CA ALA A 54 -4.43 14.82 16.08
C ALA A 54 -3.12 14.50 16.82
N GLY A 55 -2.90 15.17 17.95
CA GLY A 55 -1.68 15.05 18.76
C GLY A 55 -0.45 15.79 18.23
N LEU A 56 -0.46 16.33 17.01
CA LEU A 56 0.67 17.11 16.49
C LEU A 56 0.83 18.46 17.22
N ALA A 57 -0.27 19.13 17.55
CA ALA A 57 -0.22 20.44 18.19
C ALA A 57 0.55 20.41 19.53
N GLY A 58 0.24 19.46 20.42
CA GLY A 58 0.97 19.30 21.68
C GLY A 58 2.44 18.92 21.51
N ARG A 59 2.81 18.20 20.43
CA ARG A 59 4.23 17.96 20.10
C ARG A 59 4.93 19.20 19.61
N LEU A 60 4.29 19.98 18.75
CA LEU A 60 4.80 21.27 18.32
C LEU A 60 5.01 22.16 19.55
N ASP A 61 4.08 22.13 20.50
CA ASP A 61 4.23 22.89 21.74
C ASP A 61 5.44 22.44 22.56
N SER A 62 5.65 21.12 22.68
CA SER A 62 6.79 20.56 23.40
C SER A 62 8.14 20.87 22.72
N VAL A 63 8.19 20.81 21.39
CA VAL A 63 9.42 21.05 20.61
C VAL A 63 9.78 22.53 20.53
N LEU A 64 8.77 23.40 20.47
CA LEU A 64 8.95 24.85 20.32
C LEU A 64 8.90 25.60 21.66
N GLY A 65 8.52 24.94 22.76
CA GLY A 65 8.48 25.53 24.10
C GLY A 65 7.34 26.53 24.31
N THR A 66 6.20 26.33 23.66
CA THR A 66 5.06 27.28 23.65
C THR A 66 4.07 27.09 24.80
N GLY A 67 4.25 26.06 25.64
CA GLY A 67 3.40 25.83 26.82
C GLY A 67 1.94 25.47 26.52
N GLY A 68 1.66 24.84 25.37
CA GLY A 68 0.30 24.38 25.01
C GLY A 68 -0.51 25.35 24.16
N GLU A 69 0.09 26.47 23.73
CA GLU A 69 -0.60 27.50 22.97
C GLU A 69 -1.17 26.98 21.62
N LEU A 70 -0.42 26.15 20.90
CA LEU A 70 -0.86 25.60 19.62
C LEU A 70 -1.96 24.56 19.83
N ALA A 71 -1.88 23.75 20.88
CA ALA A 71 -2.95 22.82 21.25
C ALA A 71 -4.24 23.55 21.62
N ALA A 72 -4.16 24.68 22.32
CA ALA A 72 -5.32 25.49 22.67
C ALA A 72 -6.05 26.03 21.43
N VAL A 73 -5.31 26.43 20.39
CA VAL A 73 -5.90 26.88 19.11
C VAL A 73 -6.66 25.74 18.39
N VAL A 74 -6.17 24.50 18.50
CA VAL A 74 -6.86 23.32 17.92
C VAL A 74 -8.07 22.89 18.75
N ALA A 75 -8.01 23.05 20.07
CA ALA A 75 -9.10 22.70 20.99
C ALA A 75 -10.27 23.70 20.94
N ALA A 76 -10.06 24.90 20.41
CA ALA A 76 -11.13 25.87 20.19
C ALA A 76 -12.17 25.29 19.20
N PRO A 77 -13.48 25.42 19.47
CA PRO A 77 -14.52 24.91 18.58
C PRO A 77 -14.47 25.63 17.22
N GLY A 78 -13.87 24.98 16.22
CA GLY A 78 -13.86 25.42 14.83
C GLY A 78 -15.13 24.98 14.11
N GLY A 79 -15.68 25.87 13.28
CA GLY A 79 -16.98 25.71 12.62
C GLY A 79 -17.03 24.69 11.48
N THR A 80 -18.25 24.22 11.22
CA THR A 80 -18.71 23.27 10.18
C THR A 80 -17.97 21.93 10.11
N PRO A 81 -18.65 20.80 10.42
CA PRO A 81 -18.04 19.47 10.36
C PRO A 81 -17.49 19.19 8.97
N TYR A 82 -16.30 18.57 8.91
CA TYR A 82 -15.71 18.12 7.64
C TYR A 82 -16.68 17.16 6.96
N ARG A 83 -17.12 17.51 5.74
CA ARG A 83 -18.01 16.67 4.93
C ARG A 83 -17.18 16.03 3.82
N PRO A 84 -16.74 14.77 3.95
CA PRO A 84 -16.09 14.08 2.85
C PRO A 84 -17.04 13.98 1.66
N GLN A 85 -16.49 13.99 0.43
CA GLN A 85 -17.28 13.89 -0.82
C GLN A 85 -18.16 12.62 -0.87
N ARG A 86 -17.80 11.59 -0.10
CA ARG A 86 -18.61 10.40 0.21
C ARG A 86 -18.64 10.17 1.72
N PRO A 87 -19.78 9.74 2.31
CA PRO A 87 -19.84 9.43 3.73
C PRO A 87 -18.78 8.37 4.08
N PRO A 88 -18.08 8.48 5.23
CA PRO A 88 -17.06 7.52 5.64
C PRO A 88 -17.63 6.10 5.69
N ALA A 89 -18.92 5.96 6.04
CA ALA A 89 -19.62 4.69 6.20
C ALA A 89 -20.73 4.54 5.14
N ASP A 90 -20.42 4.49 3.84
CA ASP A 90 -21.44 4.13 2.84
C ASP A 90 -21.82 2.64 3.03
N PRO A 91 -23.07 2.33 3.45
CA PRO A 91 -23.49 0.96 3.76
C PRO A 91 -23.41 0.01 2.56
N ARG A 92 -23.46 0.56 1.33
CA ARG A 92 -23.41 -0.22 0.07
C ARG A 92 -22.06 -0.90 -0.14
N LEU A 93 -21.03 -0.47 0.57
CA LEU A 93 -19.65 -0.98 0.45
C LEU A 93 -19.38 -2.18 1.35
N PHE A 94 -20.09 -2.26 2.46
CA PHE A 94 -20.00 -3.34 3.43
C PHE A 94 -21.15 -4.33 3.28
N ALA A 95 -21.95 -4.20 2.22
CA ALA A 95 -23.00 -5.14 1.90
C ALA A 95 -22.38 -6.56 1.88
N PRO A 96 -22.93 -7.51 2.65
CA PRO A 96 -22.35 -8.83 2.75
C PRO A 96 -22.32 -9.45 1.36
N VAL A 97 -21.14 -9.85 0.90
CA VAL A 97 -21.05 -10.88 -0.12
C VAL A 97 -21.74 -12.11 0.47
N PRO A 98 -22.82 -12.64 -0.12
CA PRO A 98 -23.49 -13.82 0.40
C PRO A 98 -22.46 -14.95 0.60
N GLY A 99 -22.38 -15.50 1.82
CA GLY A 99 -21.43 -16.56 2.18
C GLY A 99 -20.11 -16.11 2.82
N GLY A 100 -19.88 -14.81 3.00
CA GLY A 100 -18.78 -14.31 3.83
C GLY A 100 -19.15 -14.42 5.31
N GLY A 101 -18.84 -15.55 5.95
CA GLY A 101 -19.11 -15.75 7.37
C GLY A 101 -18.51 -14.63 8.23
N GLU A 102 -19.29 -14.09 9.16
CA GLU A 102 -18.74 -13.33 10.28
C GLU A 102 -17.84 -14.28 11.06
N ALA A 103 -16.54 -13.97 11.14
CA ALA A 103 -15.68 -14.74 12.03
C ALA A 103 -16.21 -14.57 13.47
N PRO A 104 -15.97 -15.53 14.38
CA PRO A 104 -16.31 -15.36 15.78
C PRO A 104 -15.67 -14.09 16.34
N ALA A 105 -16.37 -13.39 17.25
CA ALA A 105 -15.78 -12.33 18.05
C ALA A 105 -14.56 -12.88 18.83
N GLY A 106 -13.53 -12.06 19.03
CA GLY A 106 -12.32 -12.45 19.78
C GLY A 106 -11.24 -13.24 19.01
N GLN A 107 -11.50 -13.73 17.79
CA GLN A 107 -10.46 -14.35 16.95
C GLN A 107 -9.90 -13.35 15.94
N TYR A 108 -8.80 -12.70 16.30
CA TYR A 108 -8.08 -11.75 15.45
C TYR A 108 -6.89 -12.36 14.71
N GLY A 109 -6.46 -13.57 15.09
CA GLY A 109 -5.34 -14.27 14.45
C GLY A 109 -4.00 -13.57 14.64
N LEU A 110 -3.80 -12.89 15.77
CA LEU A 110 -2.57 -12.15 16.07
C LEU A 110 -1.46 -13.11 16.47
N ASP A 111 -0.40 -13.17 15.67
CA ASP A 111 0.76 -14.01 15.96
C ASP A 111 1.80 -13.22 16.78
N PRO A 112 2.21 -13.69 17.97
CA PRO A 112 3.22 -13.02 18.78
C PRO A 112 4.55 -12.78 18.06
N VAL A 113 4.94 -13.67 17.15
CA VAL A 113 6.19 -13.56 16.38
C VAL A 113 6.10 -12.42 15.35
N LEU A 114 4.89 -12.11 14.87
CA LEU A 114 4.67 -11.07 13.88
C LEU A 114 4.29 -9.72 14.50
N TRP A 115 4.04 -9.66 15.81
CA TRP A 115 3.73 -8.43 16.51
C TRP A 115 4.93 -7.45 16.47
N PRO A 116 4.72 -6.15 16.15
CA PRO A 116 5.82 -5.20 16.13
C PRO A 116 6.26 -4.82 17.55
N SER A 117 7.56 -4.60 17.74
CA SER A 117 8.13 -4.09 19.00
C SER A 117 7.92 -2.58 19.17
N GLU A 118 7.83 -1.84 18.08
CA GLU A 118 7.63 -0.39 18.04
C GLU A 118 6.91 0.03 16.74
N LEU A 119 6.33 1.22 16.72
CA LEU A 119 5.89 1.90 15.49
C LEU A 119 6.90 2.98 15.11
N PRO A 120 7.13 3.27 13.81
CA PRO A 120 6.47 2.68 12.64
C PRO A 120 6.89 1.24 12.36
N ALA A 121 6.00 0.45 11.75
CA ALA A 121 6.26 -0.93 11.33
C ALA A 121 5.64 -1.19 9.95
N GLU A 122 6.31 -1.97 9.09
CA GLU A 122 5.82 -2.27 7.71
C GLU A 122 5.54 -1.02 6.86
N GLY A 123 6.25 0.08 7.10
CA GLY A 123 5.99 1.39 6.46
C GLY A 123 4.77 2.12 7.01
N LEU A 124 4.03 1.54 7.96
CA LEU A 124 2.92 2.20 8.64
C LEU A 124 3.45 3.21 9.65
N ALA A 125 3.48 4.48 9.24
CA ALA A 125 3.71 5.59 10.16
C ALA A 125 2.57 5.68 11.19
N CYS A 126 2.92 5.99 12.44
CA CYS A 126 1.91 6.19 13.48
C CYS A 126 0.95 7.32 13.03
N PRO A 127 -0.38 7.12 13.13
CA PRO A 127 -1.36 8.14 12.73
C PRO A 127 -1.19 9.44 13.53
N LEU A 128 -0.82 9.32 14.81
CA LEU A 128 -0.59 10.43 15.72
C LEU A 128 0.82 10.99 15.63
N HIS A 129 1.84 10.10 15.60
CA HIS A 129 3.24 10.46 15.84
C HIS A 129 4.12 10.43 14.58
N GLY A 130 3.57 10.09 13.42
CA GLY A 130 4.34 9.97 12.19
C GLY A 130 5.47 8.94 12.34
N THR A 131 6.70 9.36 12.10
CA THR A 131 7.90 8.48 12.13
C THR A 131 8.78 8.67 13.38
N VAL A 132 8.29 9.32 14.45
CA VAL A 132 9.12 9.60 15.66
C VAL A 132 9.49 8.35 16.44
N GLY A 133 8.70 7.27 16.36
CA GLY A 133 8.82 6.13 17.26
C GLY A 133 7.69 6.13 18.30
N CYS A 134 6.97 5.01 18.44
CA CYS A 134 5.99 4.81 19.52
C CYS A 134 6.12 3.41 20.12
N ALA A 135 5.89 3.32 21.43
CA ALA A 135 5.60 2.04 22.07
C ALA A 135 4.31 1.44 21.51
N VAL A 136 4.33 0.12 21.32
CA VAL A 136 3.15 -0.67 20.96
C VAL A 136 2.48 -1.15 22.25
N PRO A 137 1.14 -1.10 22.35
CA PRO A 137 0.41 -1.73 23.45
C PRO A 137 0.72 -3.23 23.57
N ASP A 138 0.57 -3.76 24.78
CA ASP A 138 0.82 -5.19 25.04
C ASP A 138 -0.12 -6.08 24.22
N LEU A 139 0.44 -7.14 23.63
CA LEU A 139 -0.30 -8.07 22.79
C LEU A 139 -1.42 -8.77 23.56
N ALA A 140 -1.22 -9.07 24.86
CA ALA A 140 -2.25 -9.71 25.67
C ALA A 140 -3.48 -8.82 25.89
N GLY A 141 -3.31 -7.50 25.92
CA GLY A 141 -4.40 -6.53 26.06
C GLY A 141 -5.10 -6.18 24.74
N ALA A 142 -4.45 -6.39 23.59
CA ALA A 142 -4.96 -5.97 22.29
C ALA A 142 -6.36 -6.53 21.95
N PRO A 143 -6.69 -7.83 22.15
CA PRO A 143 -8.02 -8.36 21.86
C PRO A 143 -9.14 -7.63 22.61
N HIS A 144 -8.95 -7.30 23.89
CA HIS A 144 -9.94 -6.59 24.69
C HIS A 144 -10.24 -5.18 24.15
N LEU A 145 -9.21 -4.47 23.70
CA LEU A 145 -9.35 -3.16 23.09
C LEU A 145 -10.13 -3.22 21.77
N LEU A 146 -9.86 -4.24 20.96
CA LEU A 146 -10.53 -4.44 19.67
C LEU A 146 -11.99 -4.88 19.86
N ASP A 147 -12.28 -5.72 20.86
CA ASP A 147 -13.64 -6.13 21.19
C ASP A 147 -14.48 -4.93 21.66
N GLY A 148 -13.93 -4.06 22.51
CA GLY A 148 -14.62 -2.83 22.91
C GLY A 148 -14.89 -1.88 21.73
N LEU A 149 -13.92 -1.73 20.82
CA LEU A 149 -14.11 -0.93 19.60
C LEU A 149 -15.20 -1.52 18.68
N THR A 150 -15.19 -2.84 18.48
CA THR A 150 -16.12 -3.51 17.55
C THR A 150 -17.53 -3.61 18.11
N ALA A 151 -17.69 -3.74 19.44
CA ALA A 151 -18.97 -3.72 20.13
C ALA A 151 -19.60 -2.32 20.23
N SER A 152 -18.80 -1.25 20.18
CA SER A 152 -19.31 0.13 20.26
C SER A 152 -20.22 0.48 19.06
N GLN A 153 -21.41 1.01 19.39
CA GLN A 153 -22.41 1.49 18.43
C GLN A 153 -22.11 2.91 17.90
N GLY A 154 -20.89 3.44 18.13
CA GLY A 154 -20.44 4.68 17.49
C GLY A 154 -20.52 5.96 18.34
N GLY A 155 -20.39 5.86 19.66
CA GLY A 155 -20.13 7.02 20.54
C GLY A 155 -18.67 7.06 21.00
N SER A 156 -18.05 8.25 21.08
CA SER A 156 -16.71 8.40 21.68
C SER A 156 -16.70 8.10 23.18
N ASP A 157 -17.81 8.36 23.88
CA ASP A 157 -17.97 8.19 25.33
C ASP A 157 -18.07 6.72 25.77
N GLY A 158 -18.14 5.77 24.82
CA GLY A 158 -18.16 4.32 25.09
C GLY A 158 -16.91 3.57 24.65
N LEU A 159 -15.81 4.27 24.33
CA LEU A 159 -14.56 3.61 23.97
C LEU A 159 -13.91 2.96 25.21
N PRO A 160 -13.33 1.76 25.07
CA PRO A 160 -12.76 1.02 26.20
C PRO A 160 -11.50 1.66 26.79
N CYS A 161 -10.84 2.55 26.04
CA CYS A 161 -9.61 3.22 26.46
C CYS A 161 -9.37 4.54 25.70
N SER A 162 -8.19 5.13 25.88
CA SER A 162 -7.81 6.38 25.22
C SER A 162 -7.68 6.23 23.69
N GLU A 163 -8.05 7.28 22.95
CA GLU A 163 -7.91 7.32 21.49
C GLU A 163 -6.48 6.97 21.00
N PRO A 164 -5.39 7.47 21.62
CA PRO A 164 -4.03 7.09 21.23
C PRO A 164 -3.72 5.61 21.35
N GLU A 165 -4.18 4.97 22.43
CA GLU A 165 -3.95 3.55 22.68
C GLU A 165 -4.67 2.67 21.64
N LEU A 166 -5.90 3.01 21.26
CA LEU A 166 -6.62 2.35 20.17
C LEU A 166 -5.93 2.54 18.82
N LEU A 167 -5.50 3.76 18.49
CA LEU A 167 -4.82 4.02 17.22
C LEU A 167 -3.48 3.26 17.13
N HIS A 168 -2.71 3.19 18.21
CA HIS A 168 -1.48 2.40 18.26
C HIS A 168 -1.77 0.90 18.11
N THR A 169 -2.77 0.37 18.83
CA THR A 169 -3.19 -1.04 18.74
C THR A 169 -3.61 -1.39 17.31
N LEU A 170 -4.48 -0.60 16.70
CA LEU A 170 -4.94 -0.84 15.32
C LEU A 170 -3.81 -0.75 14.29
N THR A 171 -2.83 0.13 14.51
CA THR A 171 -1.63 0.22 13.64
C THR A 171 -0.77 -1.05 13.76
N ALA A 172 -0.57 -1.54 14.98
CA ALA A 172 0.21 -2.75 15.23
C ALA A 172 -0.47 -4.02 14.72
N VAL A 173 -1.79 -4.14 14.89
CA VAL A 173 -2.60 -5.20 14.29
C VAL A 173 -2.47 -5.19 12.78
N LEU A 174 -2.55 -4.00 12.14
CA LEU A 174 -2.39 -3.91 10.69
C LEU A 174 -1.00 -4.34 10.22
N ALA A 175 0.07 -3.97 10.95
CA ALA A 175 1.43 -4.44 10.68
C ALA A 175 1.52 -5.96 10.78
N CYS A 176 0.93 -6.56 11.83
CA CYS A 176 0.86 -8.01 12.01
C CYS A 176 0.11 -8.69 10.85
N LEU A 177 -1.02 -8.12 10.40
CA LEU A 177 -1.80 -8.65 9.27
C LEU A 177 -1.04 -8.55 7.94
N ILE A 178 -0.30 -7.46 7.70
CA ILE A 178 0.56 -7.31 6.52
C ILE A 178 1.66 -8.38 6.51
N ARG A 179 2.34 -8.59 7.64
CA ARG A 179 3.35 -9.66 7.79
C ARG A 179 2.74 -11.03 7.59
N GLY A 180 1.57 -11.29 8.18
CA GLY A 180 0.83 -12.54 8.02
C GLY A 180 0.55 -12.83 6.55
N ALA A 181 0.00 -11.85 5.83
CA ALA A 181 -0.28 -11.98 4.40
C ALA A 181 0.98 -12.24 3.55
N LEU A 182 2.13 -11.65 3.92
CA LEU A 182 3.40 -11.88 3.23
C LEU A 182 4.01 -13.27 3.50
N HIS A 183 3.79 -13.83 4.70
CA HIS A 183 4.46 -15.05 5.17
C HIS A 183 3.61 -16.32 5.10
N ARG A 184 2.28 -16.22 5.19
CA ARG A 184 1.37 -17.38 5.35
C ARG A 184 0.26 -17.47 4.28
N GLY A 185 0.21 -16.52 3.34
CA GLY A 185 -0.78 -16.49 2.26
C GLY A 185 -2.07 -15.72 2.61
N ALA A 186 -2.83 -15.32 1.59
CA ALA A 186 -3.93 -14.33 1.70
C ALA A 186 -5.23 -14.81 2.37
N SER A 187 -5.33 -16.08 2.79
CA SER A 187 -6.55 -16.58 3.40
C SER A 187 -6.75 -16.07 4.84
N ASP A 188 -5.65 -15.86 5.56
CA ASP A 188 -5.65 -15.54 6.99
C ASP A 188 -5.73 -14.03 7.22
N GLY A 189 -6.94 -13.51 7.42
CA GLY A 189 -7.13 -12.17 7.99
C GLY A 189 -8.13 -11.26 7.28
N LEU A 190 -8.68 -11.62 6.12
CA LEU A 190 -9.64 -10.76 5.40
C LEU A 190 -10.84 -10.37 6.29
N THR A 191 -11.43 -11.34 6.98
CA THR A 191 -12.57 -11.09 7.87
C THR A 191 -12.20 -10.17 9.04
N THR A 192 -11.00 -10.34 9.60
CA THR A 192 -10.45 -9.45 10.64
C THR A 192 -10.27 -8.03 10.13
N VAL A 193 -9.64 -7.86 8.97
CA VAL A 193 -9.42 -6.56 8.33
C VAL A 193 -10.74 -5.83 8.09
N GLU A 194 -11.73 -6.51 7.48
CA GLU A 194 -13.02 -5.89 7.18
C GLU A 194 -13.83 -5.56 8.44
N ARG A 195 -13.79 -6.42 9.46
CA ARG A 195 -14.44 -6.16 10.75
C ARG A 195 -13.86 -4.92 11.42
N LEU A 196 -12.53 -4.85 11.53
CA LEU A 196 -11.84 -3.72 12.15
C LEU A 196 -12.03 -2.44 11.33
N LEU A 197 -12.01 -2.54 10.00
CA LEU A 197 -12.29 -1.40 9.13
C LEU A 197 -13.70 -0.84 9.34
N ARG A 198 -14.73 -1.69 9.44
CA ARG A 198 -16.11 -1.25 9.75
C ARG A 198 -16.16 -0.49 11.07
N ALA A 199 -15.55 -1.03 12.11
CA ALA A 199 -15.54 -0.41 13.44
C ALA A 199 -14.79 0.93 13.43
N LEU A 200 -13.63 0.98 12.78
CA LEU A 200 -12.82 2.18 12.62
C LEU A 200 -13.55 3.29 11.85
N VAL A 201 -14.27 2.94 10.79
CA VAL A 201 -15.07 3.87 9.99
C VAL A 201 -16.27 4.41 10.79
N ARG A 202 -16.95 3.56 11.58
CA ARG A 202 -18.00 4.01 12.51
C ARG A 202 -17.43 4.99 13.54
N TRP A 203 -16.28 4.67 14.11
CA TRP A 203 -15.59 5.54 15.06
C TRP A 203 -15.18 6.88 14.41
N ALA A 204 -14.68 6.87 13.17
CA ALA A 204 -14.40 8.09 12.42
C ALA A 204 -15.66 8.97 12.26
N GLY A 205 -16.82 8.35 11.98
CA GLY A 205 -18.10 9.04 11.90
C GLY A 205 -18.51 9.70 13.22
N ALA A 206 -18.29 9.01 14.35
CA ALA A 206 -18.54 9.53 15.70
C ALA A 206 -17.67 10.73 16.04
N VAL A 207 -16.37 10.69 15.68
CA VAL A 207 -15.48 11.83 15.88
C VAL A 207 -15.91 13.00 14.98
N ASN A 208 -16.27 12.72 13.72
CA ASN A 208 -16.70 13.76 12.78
C ASN A 208 -18.00 14.47 13.20
N SER A 209 -18.93 13.77 13.85
CA SER A 209 -20.18 14.39 14.32
C SER A 209 -19.95 15.42 15.44
N THR A 210 -18.80 15.38 16.12
CA THR A 210 -18.38 16.40 17.09
C THR A 210 -17.79 17.66 16.44
N GLY A 211 -17.67 17.70 15.12
CA GLY A 211 -17.04 18.81 14.38
C GLY A 211 -15.52 18.67 14.19
N ARG A 212 -14.89 17.64 14.76
CA ARG A 212 -13.45 17.37 14.63
C ARG A 212 -13.15 16.53 13.38
N LEU A 213 -12.03 16.79 12.70
CA LEU A 213 -11.57 15.90 11.63
C LEU A 213 -11.08 14.57 12.23
N PRO A 214 -11.65 13.40 11.83
CA PRO A 214 -11.19 12.08 12.28
C PRO A 214 -9.88 11.65 11.60
N TYR A 215 -8.81 12.44 11.81
CA TYR A 215 -7.56 12.33 11.07
C TYR A 215 -6.90 10.95 11.22
N GLY A 216 -6.71 10.49 12.47
CA GLY A 216 -6.04 9.22 12.75
C GLY A 216 -6.84 8.04 12.23
N GLN A 217 -8.16 8.11 12.37
CA GLN A 217 -9.10 7.06 11.98
C GLN A 217 -9.18 6.93 10.47
N LEU A 218 -9.32 8.04 9.72
CA LEU A 218 -9.35 8.01 8.26
C LEU A 218 -8.02 7.55 7.66
N ARG A 219 -6.90 7.95 8.26
CA ARG A 219 -5.57 7.49 7.81
C ARG A 219 -5.44 5.97 7.95
N LEU A 220 -5.84 5.42 9.09
CA LEU A 220 -5.85 3.95 9.27
C LEU A 220 -6.90 3.28 8.38
N ALA A 221 -8.08 3.87 8.21
CA ALA A 221 -9.12 3.31 7.37
C ALA A 221 -8.64 3.15 5.93
N ALA A 222 -7.86 4.12 5.41
CA ALA A 222 -7.24 4.02 4.09
C ALA A 222 -6.29 2.82 3.98
N GLN A 223 -5.47 2.57 5.00
CA GLN A 223 -4.50 1.47 5.03
C GLN A 223 -5.19 0.10 5.19
N TYR A 224 -6.23 0.02 6.05
CA TYR A 224 -7.06 -1.18 6.18
C TYR A 224 -7.82 -1.48 4.88
N ALA A 225 -8.36 -0.47 4.20
CA ALA A 225 -8.99 -0.65 2.89
C ALA A 225 -7.99 -1.14 1.85
N GLN A 226 -6.75 -0.64 1.88
CA GLN A 226 -5.70 -1.12 1.00
C GLN A 226 -5.43 -2.62 1.20
N VAL A 227 -5.31 -3.08 2.45
CA VAL A 227 -5.14 -4.51 2.76
C VAL A 227 -6.37 -5.32 2.36
N ALA A 228 -7.58 -4.85 2.67
CA ALA A 228 -8.82 -5.52 2.29
C ALA A 228 -8.93 -5.67 0.76
N GLY A 229 -8.60 -4.61 0.03
CA GLY A 229 -8.63 -4.59 -1.43
C GLY A 229 -7.64 -5.58 -2.04
N ARG A 230 -6.41 -5.66 -1.51
CA ARG A 230 -5.43 -6.68 -1.91
C ARG A 230 -5.94 -8.08 -1.64
N LEU A 231 -6.38 -8.38 -0.41
CA LEU A 231 -6.87 -9.73 -0.06
C LEU A 231 -8.08 -10.15 -0.92
N ARG A 232 -8.98 -9.21 -1.26
CA ARG A 232 -10.10 -9.45 -2.19
C ARG A 232 -9.60 -9.74 -3.61
N MET A 233 -8.68 -8.92 -4.13
CA MET A 233 -8.03 -9.15 -5.42
C MET A 233 -7.35 -10.53 -5.47
N GLN A 234 -6.65 -10.92 -4.42
CA GLN A 234 -5.97 -12.21 -4.31
C GLN A 234 -6.93 -13.39 -4.34
N ARG A 235 -8.20 -13.21 -3.95
CA ARG A 235 -9.28 -14.21 -4.08
C ARG A 235 -10.04 -14.13 -5.41
N GLY A 236 -9.53 -13.37 -6.39
CA GLY A 236 -10.19 -13.15 -7.69
C GLY A 236 -11.37 -12.17 -7.66
N GLN A 237 -11.63 -11.51 -6.53
CA GLN A 237 -12.73 -10.56 -6.36
C GLN A 237 -12.30 -9.13 -6.72
N SER A 238 -11.75 -8.95 -7.92
CA SER A 238 -11.10 -7.71 -8.37
C SER A 238 -12.01 -6.48 -8.33
N SER A 239 -13.30 -6.62 -8.63
CA SER A 239 -14.27 -5.51 -8.56
C SER A 239 -14.47 -5.00 -7.13
N ILE A 240 -14.56 -5.91 -6.15
CA ILE A 240 -14.61 -5.57 -4.73
C ILE A 240 -13.27 -4.96 -4.29
N GLY A 241 -12.16 -5.52 -4.77
CA GLY A 241 -10.83 -4.97 -4.54
C GLY A 241 -10.69 -3.51 -5.01
N MET A 242 -11.14 -3.22 -6.23
CA MET A 242 -11.15 -1.87 -6.79
C MET A 242 -12.03 -0.91 -5.97
N ALA A 243 -13.19 -1.36 -5.51
CA ALA A 243 -14.04 -0.55 -4.64
C ALA A 243 -13.29 -0.17 -3.35
N TRP A 244 -12.65 -1.13 -2.69
CA TRP A 244 -11.83 -0.86 -1.51
C TRP A 244 -10.72 0.16 -1.77
N PHE A 245 -10.02 0.05 -2.90
CA PHE A 245 -8.99 1.02 -3.25
C PHE A 245 -9.56 2.42 -3.47
N GLY A 246 -10.72 2.55 -4.12
CA GLY A 246 -11.42 3.83 -4.29
C GLY A 246 -11.79 4.51 -2.96
N HIS A 247 -12.26 3.73 -1.97
CA HIS A 247 -12.53 4.25 -0.63
C HIS A 247 -11.27 4.64 0.12
N GLY A 248 -10.25 3.78 0.07
CA GLY A 248 -8.95 4.09 0.65
C GLY A 248 -8.39 5.39 0.09
N LEU A 249 -8.49 5.62 -1.22
CA LEU A 249 -8.05 6.86 -1.87
C LEU A 249 -8.85 8.06 -1.38
N SER A 250 -10.18 7.93 -1.30
CA SER A 250 -11.04 9.00 -0.78
C SER A 250 -10.68 9.41 0.65
N TRP A 251 -10.39 8.44 1.53
CA TRP A 251 -9.97 8.72 2.90
C TRP A 251 -8.55 9.26 2.98
N ALA A 252 -7.61 8.71 2.20
CA ALA A 252 -6.25 9.23 2.12
C ALA A 252 -6.22 10.68 1.60
N ASP A 253 -7.11 11.02 0.66
CA ASP A 253 -7.27 12.38 0.14
C ASP A 253 -7.79 13.34 1.20
N ALA A 254 -8.81 12.90 1.95
CA ALA A 254 -9.40 13.68 3.05
C ALA A 254 -8.37 14.08 4.11
N VAL A 255 -7.42 13.20 4.42
CA VAL A 255 -6.35 13.47 5.38
C VAL A 255 -5.01 13.79 4.73
N HIS A 256 -4.98 13.98 3.41
CA HIS A 256 -3.76 14.24 2.63
C HIS A 256 -2.59 13.31 3.02
N ASP A 257 -2.88 12.01 3.14
CA ASP A 257 -1.91 10.96 3.43
C ASP A 257 -1.19 10.54 2.14
N VAL A 258 -0.03 11.14 1.90
CA VAL A 258 0.81 10.90 0.71
C VAL A 258 1.18 9.42 0.60
N LEU A 259 1.54 8.78 1.71
CA LEU A 259 1.94 7.39 1.73
C LEU A 259 0.77 6.49 1.29
N GLY A 260 -0.37 6.61 1.97
CA GLY A 260 -1.59 5.87 1.61
C GLY A 260 -2.03 6.07 0.17
N ARG A 261 -2.07 7.32 -0.33
CA ARG A 261 -2.39 7.58 -1.75
C ARG A 261 -1.47 6.82 -2.71
N ALA A 262 -0.16 6.93 -2.52
CA ALA A 262 0.81 6.33 -3.43
C ALA A 262 0.76 4.79 -3.39
N THR A 263 0.59 4.19 -2.20
CA THR A 263 0.50 2.73 -2.07
C THR A 263 -0.83 2.19 -2.60
N LEU A 264 -1.96 2.86 -2.37
CA LEU A 264 -3.25 2.52 -2.97
C LEU A 264 -3.23 2.60 -4.50
N LEU A 265 -2.66 3.68 -5.07
CA LEU A 265 -2.51 3.80 -6.52
C LEU A 265 -1.62 2.70 -7.11
N SER A 266 -0.62 2.23 -6.36
CA SER A 266 0.24 1.10 -6.79
C SER A 266 -0.52 -0.23 -6.88
N ASP A 267 -1.48 -0.45 -5.98
CA ASP A 267 -2.37 -1.62 -6.02
C ASP A 267 -3.37 -1.50 -7.18
N VAL A 268 -3.92 -0.30 -7.43
CA VAL A 268 -4.76 -0.02 -8.60
C VAL A 268 -4.00 -0.27 -9.91
N CYS A 269 -2.75 0.17 -10.02
CA CYS A 269 -1.91 -0.12 -11.18
C CYS A 269 -1.72 -1.63 -11.39
N THR A 270 -1.64 -2.40 -10.30
CA THR A 270 -1.51 -3.86 -10.37
C THR A 270 -2.79 -4.48 -10.92
N LEU A 271 -3.97 -4.04 -10.49
CA LEU A 271 -5.26 -4.49 -11.01
C LEU A 271 -5.44 -4.16 -12.49
N VAL A 272 -5.34 -2.89 -12.86
CA VAL A 272 -5.58 -2.42 -14.24
C VAL A 272 -4.63 -3.08 -15.24
N ARG A 273 -3.40 -3.38 -14.82
CA ARG A 273 -2.46 -4.16 -15.63
C ARG A 273 -2.98 -5.56 -15.94
N LEU A 274 -3.66 -6.21 -14.99
CA LEU A 274 -4.24 -7.55 -15.20
C LEU A 274 -5.40 -7.51 -16.20
N ASP A 275 -6.10 -6.38 -16.29
CA ASP A 275 -7.13 -6.10 -17.31
C ASP A 275 -6.55 -5.76 -18.69
N ARG A 276 -5.21 -5.71 -18.81
CA ARG A 276 -4.47 -5.40 -20.05
C ARG A 276 -4.75 -4.00 -20.64
N ASP A 277 -5.24 -3.06 -19.83
CA ASP A 277 -5.45 -1.68 -20.24
C ASP A 277 -4.18 -0.84 -20.03
N ALA A 278 -3.44 -0.61 -21.12
CA ALA A 278 -2.22 0.19 -21.09
C ALA A 278 -2.46 1.67 -20.77
N GLY A 279 -3.57 2.24 -21.25
CA GLY A 279 -3.88 3.66 -21.07
C GLY A 279 -4.17 3.98 -19.61
N SER A 280 -5.05 3.19 -18.99
CA SER A 280 -5.36 3.33 -17.57
C SER A 280 -4.14 3.00 -16.70
N ALA A 281 -3.35 1.98 -17.05
CA ALA A 281 -2.13 1.65 -16.29
C ALA A 281 -1.12 2.81 -16.28
N LEU A 282 -0.93 3.49 -17.42
CA LEU A 282 -0.08 4.67 -17.51
C LEU A 282 -0.66 5.86 -16.73
N ALA A 283 -1.96 6.12 -16.83
CA ALA A 283 -2.62 7.20 -16.11
C ALA A 283 -2.46 7.07 -14.59
N TYR A 284 -2.67 5.87 -14.03
CA TYR A 284 -2.46 5.63 -12.60
C TYR A 284 -0.97 5.69 -12.21
N ALA A 285 -0.07 5.22 -13.07
CA ALA A 285 1.36 5.31 -12.81
C ALA A 285 1.86 6.77 -12.78
N GLU A 286 1.31 7.63 -13.63
CA GLU A 286 1.55 9.08 -13.60
C GLU A 286 0.94 9.72 -12.35
N ALA A 287 -0.27 9.31 -11.97
CA ALA A 287 -0.92 9.77 -10.74
C ALA A 287 -0.09 9.45 -9.49
N ILE A 288 0.60 8.30 -9.43
CA ILE A 288 1.56 7.98 -8.35
C ILE A 288 2.63 9.07 -8.26
N GLY A 289 3.29 9.40 -9.38
CA GLY A 289 4.36 10.39 -9.42
C GLY A 289 3.90 11.79 -9.05
N ALA A 290 2.63 12.10 -9.34
CA ALA A 290 2.00 13.38 -9.00
C ALA A 290 1.57 13.50 -7.53
N VAL A 291 1.56 12.41 -6.73
CA VAL A 291 1.17 12.48 -5.32
C VAL A 291 2.10 13.41 -4.52
N ASP A 292 3.42 13.25 -4.68
CA ASP A 292 4.43 14.14 -4.09
C ASP A 292 5.75 14.00 -4.87
N PRO A 293 6.01 14.89 -5.86
CA PRO A 293 7.24 14.84 -6.66
C PRO A 293 8.53 15.06 -5.85
N GLY A 294 8.42 15.58 -4.62
CA GLY A 294 9.56 15.76 -3.72
C GLY A 294 10.05 14.45 -3.09
N ARG A 295 9.22 13.41 -3.08
CA ARG A 295 9.56 12.09 -2.50
C ARG A 295 10.14 11.17 -3.56
N ARG A 296 11.40 10.79 -3.38
CA ARG A 296 12.13 9.99 -4.39
C ARG A 296 11.55 8.59 -4.51
N TRP A 297 11.10 7.99 -3.42
CA TRP A 297 10.47 6.66 -3.46
C TRP A 297 9.16 6.68 -4.26
N VAL A 298 8.35 7.74 -4.16
CA VAL A 298 7.11 7.92 -4.94
C VAL A 298 7.40 8.02 -6.43
N VAL A 299 8.37 8.86 -6.81
CA VAL A 299 8.79 9.01 -8.21
C VAL A 299 9.41 7.72 -8.76
N THR A 300 10.20 7.01 -7.95
CA THR A 300 10.78 5.71 -8.30
C THR A 300 9.69 4.68 -8.57
N LEU A 301 8.68 4.61 -7.70
CA LEU A 301 7.53 3.72 -7.86
C LEU A 301 6.75 4.04 -9.13
N SER A 302 6.47 5.32 -9.40
CA SER A 302 5.85 5.78 -10.65
C SER A 302 6.61 5.27 -11.87
N HIS A 303 7.94 5.40 -11.90
CA HIS A 303 8.75 4.90 -13.01
C HIS A 303 8.68 3.38 -13.18
N LEU A 304 8.61 2.59 -12.11
CA LEU A 304 8.43 1.14 -12.19
C LEU A 304 7.10 0.77 -12.85
N TYR A 305 6.01 1.44 -12.49
CA TYR A 305 4.70 1.19 -13.10
C TYR A 305 4.58 1.74 -14.52
N ARG A 306 5.16 2.91 -14.82
CA ARG A 306 5.22 3.45 -16.19
C ARG A 306 5.97 2.52 -17.13
N ALA A 307 7.09 1.94 -16.68
CA ALA A 307 7.82 0.95 -17.47
C ALA A 307 6.93 -0.22 -17.91
N ARG A 308 6.12 -0.77 -16.98
CA ARG A 308 5.17 -1.84 -17.31
C ARG A 308 4.01 -1.35 -18.19
N GLY A 309 3.48 -0.15 -17.94
CA GLY A 309 2.44 0.46 -18.78
C GLY A 309 2.89 0.65 -20.22
N HIS A 310 4.09 1.17 -20.45
CA HIS A 310 4.67 1.31 -21.79
C HIS A 310 4.96 -0.04 -22.46
N ALA A 311 5.39 -1.06 -21.69
CA ALA A 311 5.52 -2.41 -22.24
C ALA A 311 4.18 -2.99 -22.73
N LEU A 312 3.10 -2.79 -21.96
CA LEU A 312 1.74 -3.16 -22.38
C LEU A 312 1.27 -2.38 -23.61
N GLY A 313 1.57 -1.07 -23.67
CA GLY A 313 1.29 -0.20 -24.82
C GLY A 313 2.28 -0.35 -25.99
N HIS A 314 3.20 -1.31 -25.92
CA HIS A 314 4.17 -1.64 -26.97
C HIS A 314 5.20 -0.53 -27.28
N ASP A 315 5.43 0.39 -26.35
CA ASP A 315 6.44 1.44 -26.45
C ASP A 315 7.77 1.00 -25.81
N ALA A 316 8.64 0.43 -26.63
CA ALA A 316 9.94 -0.09 -26.20
C ALA A 316 10.89 1.00 -25.68
N ALA A 317 10.85 2.20 -26.27
CA ALA A 317 11.76 3.28 -25.93
C ALA A 317 11.43 3.85 -24.55
N GLU A 318 10.15 4.15 -24.31
CA GLU A 318 9.68 4.68 -23.04
C GLU A 318 9.77 3.64 -21.92
N CYS A 319 9.48 2.37 -22.19
CA CYS A 319 9.69 1.28 -21.23
C CYS A 319 11.14 1.26 -20.72
N ARG A 320 12.13 1.25 -21.63
CA ARG A 320 13.56 1.24 -21.27
C ARG A 320 14.00 2.51 -20.56
N ARG A 321 13.47 3.68 -20.96
CA ARG A 321 13.73 4.97 -20.31
C ARG A 321 13.29 4.91 -18.84
N HIS A 322 12.06 4.44 -18.60
CA HIS A 322 11.49 4.36 -17.26
C HIS A 322 12.16 3.30 -16.38
N ILE A 323 12.60 2.16 -16.92
CA ILE A 323 13.47 1.21 -16.19
C ILE A 323 14.76 1.90 -15.71
N SER A 324 15.41 2.66 -16.59
CA SER A 324 16.66 3.35 -16.27
C SER A 324 16.46 4.43 -15.20
N LEU A 325 15.36 5.17 -15.28
CA LEU A 325 14.98 6.16 -14.28
C LEU A 325 14.65 5.51 -12.93
N ALA A 326 13.92 4.40 -12.91
CA ALA A 326 13.59 3.67 -11.70
C ALA A 326 14.85 3.17 -10.97
N ARG A 327 15.81 2.56 -11.69
CA ARG A 327 17.10 2.13 -11.09
C ARG A 327 17.89 3.29 -10.50
N ARG A 328 17.97 4.42 -11.22
CA ARG A 328 18.63 5.64 -10.70
C ARG A 328 17.92 6.22 -9.47
N GLY A 329 16.59 6.21 -9.46
CA GLY A 329 15.79 6.66 -8.32
C GLY A 329 16.03 5.79 -7.09
N PHE A 330 15.95 4.48 -7.26
CA PHE A 330 16.20 3.49 -6.21
C PHE A 330 17.60 3.64 -5.57
N ALA A 331 18.65 3.79 -6.40
CA ALA A 331 20.01 3.99 -5.91
C ALA A 331 20.21 5.29 -5.11
N ARG A 332 19.27 6.24 -5.20
CA ARG A 332 19.34 7.56 -4.55
C ARG A 332 18.37 7.72 -3.37
N LEU A 333 17.70 6.63 -2.95
CA LEU A 333 16.79 6.67 -1.80
C LEU A 333 17.55 6.98 -0.51
N GLY A 334 17.13 8.03 0.16
CA GLY A 334 17.72 8.53 1.40
C GLY A 334 17.08 7.93 2.65
N ARG A 335 17.54 8.40 3.83
CA ARG A 335 17.03 7.92 5.13
C ARG A 335 15.51 8.09 5.26
N GLN A 336 14.97 9.25 4.86
CA GLN A 336 13.54 9.52 4.95
C GLN A 336 12.73 8.58 4.05
N ASP A 337 13.19 8.35 2.81
CA ASP A 337 12.54 7.43 1.89
C ASP A 337 12.46 6.01 2.48
N ARG A 338 13.52 5.55 3.14
CA ARG A 338 13.59 4.22 3.76
C ARG A 338 12.69 4.07 4.98
N LEU A 339 12.41 5.17 5.70
CA LEU A 339 11.46 5.16 6.82
C LEU A 339 10.01 5.07 6.33
N GLU A 340 9.70 5.72 5.21
CA GLU A 340 8.35 5.78 4.66
C GLU A 340 8.01 4.57 3.79
N ALA A 341 9.01 4.04 3.06
CA ALA A 341 8.89 2.87 2.20
C ALA A 341 10.01 1.86 2.52
N PRO A 342 10.01 1.24 3.72
CA PRO A 342 11.03 0.26 4.11
C PRO A 342 11.06 -0.94 3.16
N TRP A 343 9.91 -1.31 2.61
CA TRP A 343 9.76 -2.35 1.59
C TRP A 343 10.44 -2.01 0.24
N LEU A 344 10.85 -0.75 0.03
CA LEU A 344 11.65 -0.30 -1.11
C LEU A 344 13.10 -0.01 -0.67
N SER A 345 13.62 -0.77 0.29
CA SER A 345 14.99 -0.62 0.78
C SER A 345 15.65 -1.98 1.04
N GLY A 346 16.99 -2.00 1.04
CA GLY A 346 17.77 -3.22 1.24
C GLY A 346 17.49 -4.31 0.21
N ALA A 347 17.76 -5.56 0.58
CA ALA A 347 17.55 -6.74 -0.27
C ALA A 347 16.09 -6.89 -0.73
N GLU A 348 15.14 -6.59 0.15
CA GLU A 348 13.71 -6.66 -0.17
C GLU A 348 13.30 -5.61 -1.21
N GLY A 349 13.85 -4.39 -1.11
CA GLY A 349 13.67 -3.34 -2.11
C GLY A 349 14.27 -3.72 -3.45
N GLU A 350 15.49 -4.25 -3.47
CA GLU A 350 16.16 -4.74 -4.68
C GLU A 350 15.34 -5.86 -5.35
N MET A 351 14.86 -6.82 -4.55
CA MET A 351 13.97 -7.87 -4.99
C MET A 351 12.74 -7.30 -5.71
N ARG A 352 12.03 -6.33 -5.11
CA ARG A 352 10.81 -5.74 -5.70
C ARG A 352 11.10 -4.94 -6.98
N VAL A 353 12.17 -4.14 -6.97
CA VAL A 353 12.59 -3.35 -8.15
C VAL A 353 12.93 -4.27 -9.32
N GLU A 354 13.76 -5.28 -9.10
CA GLU A 354 14.14 -6.20 -10.16
C GLU A 354 12.99 -7.12 -10.59
N SER A 355 12.05 -7.45 -9.69
CA SER A 355 10.80 -8.14 -10.02
C SER A 355 9.94 -7.33 -11.00
N ALA A 356 9.76 -6.03 -10.73
CA ALA A 356 8.99 -5.14 -11.60
C ALA A 356 9.68 -4.91 -12.94
N ILE A 357 11.01 -4.72 -12.95
CA ILE A 357 11.81 -4.56 -14.17
C ILE A 357 11.79 -5.84 -15.02
N GLY A 358 12.00 -7.01 -14.40
CA GLY A 358 11.91 -8.31 -15.08
C GLY A 358 10.54 -8.51 -15.72
N GLY A 359 9.46 -8.17 -15.00
CA GLY A 359 8.10 -8.18 -15.53
C GLY A 359 7.93 -7.26 -16.74
N ALA A 360 8.41 -6.01 -16.68
CA ALA A 360 8.32 -5.04 -17.78
C ALA A 360 9.10 -5.51 -19.03
N LEU A 361 10.32 -6.00 -18.84
CA LEU A 361 11.16 -6.50 -19.94
C LEU A 361 10.56 -7.75 -20.58
N ARG A 362 9.99 -8.66 -19.77
CA ARG A 362 9.30 -9.85 -20.25
C ARG A 362 8.04 -9.49 -21.04
N ASP A 363 7.21 -8.57 -20.53
CA ASP A 363 6.05 -8.03 -21.25
C ASP A 363 6.46 -7.44 -22.60
N LEU A 364 7.53 -6.65 -22.63
CA LEU A 364 8.04 -6.05 -23.86
C LEU A 364 8.59 -7.10 -24.84
N ALA A 365 9.37 -8.08 -24.36
CA ALA A 365 9.92 -9.15 -25.18
C ALA A 365 8.84 -10.06 -25.75
N ALA A 366 7.78 -10.33 -24.97
CA ALA A 366 6.64 -11.14 -25.39
C ALA A 366 5.97 -10.58 -26.64
N VAL A 367 5.83 -9.26 -26.72
CA VAL A 367 5.18 -8.55 -27.84
C VAL A 367 6.16 -8.38 -29.00
N THR A 368 7.38 -7.92 -28.72
CA THR A 368 8.35 -7.55 -29.77
C THR A 368 9.10 -8.74 -30.37
N GLY A 369 9.14 -9.87 -29.67
CA GLY A 369 9.98 -11.01 -30.04
C GLY A 369 11.48 -10.80 -29.79
N ASP A 370 11.89 -9.68 -29.18
CA ASP A 370 13.29 -9.35 -28.96
C ASP A 370 13.93 -10.25 -27.87
N ARG A 371 14.74 -11.21 -28.32
CA ARG A 371 15.46 -12.16 -27.45
C ARG A 371 16.51 -11.49 -26.57
N VAL A 372 17.08 -10.35 -26.97
CA VAL A 372 18.04 -9.62 -26.12
C VAL A 372 17.30 -8.99 -24.94
N THR A 373 16.14 -8.38 -25.21
CA THR A 373 15.26 -7.89 -24.13
C THR A 373 14.78 -9.04 -23.24
N ALA A 374 14.45 -10.21 -23.79
CA ALA A 374 14.08 -11.39 -23.01
C ALA A 374 15.21 -11.87 -22.09
N ARG A 375 16.46 -11.94 -22.56
CA ARG A 375 17.62 -12.30 -21.73
C ARG A 375 17.84 -11.30 -20.59
N ARG A 376 17.65 -10.00 -20.84
CA ARG A 376 17.68 -8.99 -19.76
C ARG A 376 16.55 -9.20 -18.74
N ALA A 377 15.39 -9.70 -19.17
CA ALA A 377 14.28 -10.06 -18.29
C ALA A 377 14.62 -11.28 -17.42
N VAL A 378 15.32 -12.28 -17.99
CA VAL A 378 15.89 -13.41 -17.24
C VAL A 378 16.83 -12.90 -16.16
N ASP A 379 17.81 -12.06 -16.51
CA ASP A 379 18.80 -11.53 -15.55
C ASP A 379 18.14 -10.77 -14.39
N ALA A 380 17.16 -9.90 -14.70
CA ALA A 380 16.44 -9.13 -13.68
C ALA A 380 15.60 -10.03 -12.78
N THR A 381 14.85 -10.97 -13.35
CA THR A 381 14.00 -11.88 -12.57
C THR A 381 14.84 -12.85 -11.73
N ALA A 382 16.00 -13.30 -12.23
CA ALA A 382 16.93 -14.12 -11.48
C ALA A 382 17.53 -13.37 -10.28
N ARG A 383 17.97 -12.12 -10.47
CA ARG A 383 18.42 -11.24 -9.37
C ARG A 383 17.33 -11.05 -8.32
N SER A 384 16.09 -10.82 -8.75
CA SER A 384 14.95 -10.70 -7.85
C SER A 384 14.77 -11.96 -6.99
N ARG A 385 14.79 -13.16 -7.60
CA ARG A 385 14.67 -14.43 -6.87
C ARG A 385 15.82 -14.68 -5.89
N ALA A 386 17.05 -14.28 -6.24
CA ALA A 386 18.22 -14.44 -5.37
C ALA A 386 18.12 -13.63 -4.07
N GLN A 387 17.37 -12.53 -4.08
CA GLN A 387 17.15 -11.65 -2.92
C GLN A 387 15.89 -12.01 -2.12
N LEU A 388 15.16 -13.06 -2.50
CA LEU A 388 13.87 -13.41 -1.90
C LEU A 388 14.06 -14.06 -0.51
N PRO A 389 13.44 -13.51 0.55
CA PRO A 389 13.46 -14.13 1.88
C PRO A 389 12.86 -15.55 1.88
N PRO A 390 13.39 -16.49 2.69
CA PRO A 390 12.88 -17.86 2.77
C PRO A 390 11.38 -17.99 3.02
N LEU A 391 10.82 -17.07 3.83
CA LEU A 391 9.43 -17.07 4.30
C LEU A 391 8.41 -16.57 3.25
N MET A 392 8.83 -16.01 2.11
CA MET A 392 7.93 -15.48 1.09
C MET A 392 7.57 -16.53 0.04
N ARG A 393 6.94 -17.63 0.47
CA ARG A 393 6.67 -18.82 -0.37
C ARG A 393 5.87 -18.50 -1.63
N GLU A 394 4.76 -17.78 -1.52
CA GLU A 394 3.91 -17.40 -2.66
C GLU A 394 4.66 -16.54 -3.68
N THR A 395 5.47 -15.59 -3.18
CA THR A 395 6.29 -14.76 -4.06
C THR A 395 7.37 -15.59 -4.78
N ARG A 396 7.85 -16.68 -4.15
CA ARG A 396 8.78 -17.63 -4.80
C ARG A 396 8.13 -18.31 -5.99
N VAL A 397 6.89 -18.78 -5.86
CA VAL A 397 6.14 -19.42 -6.95
C VAL A 397 5.97 -18.42 -8.09
N LEU A 398 5.43 -17.23 -7.79
CA LEU A 398 5.22 -16.16 -8.77
C LEU A 398 6.51 -15.80 -9.53
N LEU A 399 7.63 -15.57 -8.83
CA LEU A 399 8.88 -15.21 -9.47
C LEU A 399 9.50 -16.38 -10.26
N THR A 400 9.25 -17.63 -9.85
CA THR A 400 9.69 -18.82 -10.58
C THR A 400 8.96 -18.94 -11.91
N LEU A 401 7.63 -18.79 -11.91
CA LEU A 401 6.82 -18.75 -13.13
C LEU A 401 7.23 -17.60 -14.05
N ARG A 402 7.45 -16.40 -13.49
CA ARG A 402 7.92 -15.26 -14.27
C ARG A 402 9.28 -15.53 -14.91
N LEU A 403 10.21 -16.15 -14.18
CA LEU A 403 11.53 -16.49 -14.74
C LEU A 403 11.39 -17.51 -15.87
N ALA A 404 10.54 -18.52 -15.70
CA ALA A 404 10.23 -19.48 -16.76
C ALA A 404 9.65 -18.78 -18.00
N ASP A 405 8.72 -17.82 -17.84
CA ASP A 405 8.17 -17.07 -18.99
C ASP A 405 9.24 -16.17 -19.65
N CYS A 406 10.21 -15.67 -18.88
CA CYS A 406 11.38 -14.96 -19.44
C CYS A 406 12.23 -15.88 -20.32
N TRP A 407 12.48 -17.14 -19.90
CA TRP A 407 13.22 -18.13 -20.69
C TRP A 407 12.45 -18.55 -21.95
N ALA A 408 11.13 -18.74 -21.83
CA ALA A 408 10.28 -18.97 -22.99
C ALA A 408 10.40 -17.79 -23.99
N CYS A 409 10.31 -16.54 -23.52
CA CYS A 409 10.54 -15.36 -24.37
C CYS A 409 11.96 -15.32 -24.99
N ALA A 410 12.97 -15.84 -24.29
CA ALA A 410 14.35 -15.90 -24.79
C ALA A 410 14.56 -17.00 -25.86
N GLY A 411 13.56 -17.86 -26.06
CA GLY A 411 13.58 -18.94 -27.04
C GLY A 411 14.10 -20.26 -26.48
N ASP A 412 14.05 -20.46 -25.17
CA ASP A 412 14.49 -21.69 -24.50
C ASP A 412 13.30 -22.33 -23.73
N PRO A 413 12.47 -23.14 -24.42
CA PRO A 413 11.32 -23.79 -23.78
C PRO A 413 11.74 -24.87 -22.79
N GLY A 414 12.90 -25.50 -22.97
CA GLY A 414 13.42 -26.52 -22.05
C GLY A 414 13.77 -25.93 -20.69
N ALA A 415 14.52 -24.83 -20.68
CA ALA A 415 14.81 -24.09 -19.44
C ALA A 415 13.53 -23.56 -18.76
N ALA A 416 12.56 -23.09 -19.57
CA ALA A 416 11.27 -22.63 -19.06
C ALA A 416 10.50 -23.75 -18.34
N VAL A 417 10.34 -24.91 -18.96
CA VAL A 417 9.65 -26.07 -18.38
C VAL A 417 10.40 -26.59 -17.15
N ALA A 418 11.72 -26.73 -17.22
CA ALA A 418 12.54 -27.21 -16.11
C ALA A 418 12.40 -26.31 -14.85
N LEU A 419 12.24 -25.01 -15.04
CA LEU A 419 12.00 -24.06 -13.93
C LEU A 419 10.57 -24.10 -13.39
N ALA A 420 9.57 -24.29 -14.25
CA ALA A 420 8.17 -24.26 -13.85
C ALA A 420 7.70 -25.59 -13.23
N ALA A 421 8.20 -26.71 -13.71
CA ALA A 421 7.77 -28.05 -13.32
C ALA A 421 7.78 -28.34 -11.79
N PRO A 422 8.77 -27.87 -11.00
CA PRO A 422 8.80 -28.10 -9.55
C PRO A 422 7.75 -27.29 -8.76
N VAL A 423 7.22 -26.21 -9.34
CA VAL A 423 6.25 -25.31 -8.66
C VAL A 423 4.86 -25.40 -9.26
N LEU A 424 4.63 -26.31 -10.21
CA LEU A 424 3.41 -26.35 -11.00
C LEU A 424 2.18 -26.68 -10.15
N ASP A 425 2.26 -27.69 -9.30
CA ASP A 425 1.13 -28.11 -8.47
C ASP A 425 0.72 -27.00 -7.49
N GLU A 426 1.72 -26.34 -6.88
CA GLU A 426 1.51 -25.18 -6.01
C GLU A 426 0.88 -24.02 -6.79
N ALA A 427 1.40 -23.71 -8.00
CA ALA A 427 0.88 -22.67 -8.86
C ALA A 427 -0.56 -22.92 -9.34
N VAL A 428 -0.93 -24.17 -9.63
CA VAL A 428 -2.29 -24.55 -10.03
C VAL A 428 -3.26 -24.46 -8.85
N SER A 429 -2.81 -24.82 -7.65
CA SER A 429 -3.61 -24.73 -6.42
C SER A 429 -3.75 -23.29 -5.88
N SER A 430 -2.94 -22.36 -6.39
CA SER A 430 -2.89 -20.98 -5.91
C SER A 430 -4.19 -20.23 -6.26
N SER A 431 -4.82 -19.62 -5.26
CA SER A 431 -5.91 -18.67 -5.48
C SER A 431 -5.42 -17.31 -6.00
N GLU A 432 -4.12 -17.01 -5.86
CA GLU A 432 -3.53 -15.70 -6.14
C GLU A 432 -3.65 -15.28 -7.61
N LEU A 433 -4.42 -14.22 -7.84
CA LEU A 433 -4.71 -13.68 -9.17
C LEU A 433 -3.44 -13.40 -10.01
N VAL A 434 -2.39 -12.86 -9.38
CA VAL A 434 -1.15 -12.52 -10.10
C VAL A 434 -0.36 -13.78 -10.47
N THR A 435 -0.28 -14.77 -9.58
CA THR A 435 0.35 -16.07 -9.86
C THR A 435 -0.35 -16.76 -11.02
N ASN A 436 -1.69 -16.77 -11.00
CA ASN A 436 -2.51 -17.34 -12.07
C ASN A 436 -2.33 -16.60 -13.40
N ALA A 437 -2.11 -15.28 -13.39
CA ALA A 437 -1.80 -14.52 -14.59
C ALA A 437 -0.40 -14.85 -15.16
N GLU A 438 0.62 -15.05 -14.32
CA GLU A 438 1.95 -15.47 -14.77
C GLU A 438 1.93 -16.90 -15.32
N LEU A 439 1.22 -17.84 -14.64
CA LEU A 439 1.04 -19.21 -15.11
C LEU A 439 0.35 -19.24 -16.49
N ARG A 440 -0.73 -18.47 -16.66
CA ARG A 440 -1.41 -18.29 -17.96
C ARG A 440 -0.49 -17.76 -19.04
N GLY A 441 0.26 -16.71 -18.72
CA GLY A 441 1.19 -16.08 -19.65
C GLY A 441 2.23 -17.08 -20.16
N LEU A 442 2.84 -17.82 -19.24
CA LEU A 442 3.79 -18.89 -19.55
C LEU A 442 3.16 -19.98 -20.40
N HIS A 443 2.03 -20.54 -19.94
CA HIS A 443 1.38 -21.67 -20.60
C HIS A 443 0.94 -21.32 -22.02
N GLY A 444 0.24 -20.19 -22.18
CA GLY A 444 -0.19 -19.73 -23.50
C GLY A 444 0.99 -19.52 -24.45
N ARG A 445 2.12 -19.02 -23.96
CA ARG A 445 3.32 -18.82 -24.79
C ARG A 445 4.01 -20.12 -25.17
N LEU A 446 4.15 -21.04 -24.22
CA LEU A 446 4.76 -22.35 -24.47
C LEU A 446 3.97 -23.11 -25.54
N LEU A 447 2.65 -23.18 -25.39
CA LEU A 447 1.80 -23.90 -26.34
C LEU A 447 1.72 -23.25 -27.71
N ALA A 448 1.65 -21.92 -27.77
CA ALA A 448 1.52 -21.21 -29.04
C ALA A 448 2.76 -21.35 -29.95
N ARG A 449 3.95 -21.63 -29.40
CA ARG A 449 5.21 -21.66 -30.15
C ARG A 449 5.93 -23.01 -30.13
N TRP A 450 5.73 -23.81 -29.09
CA TRP A 450 6.49 -25.04 -28.82
C TRP A 450 5.62 -26.21 -28.37
N GLY A 451 4.31 -26.20 -28.67
CA GLY A 451 3.38 -27.25 -28.23
C GLY A 451 3.77 -28.68 -28.66
N ASP A 452 4.50 -28.83 -29.75
CA ASP A 452 4.96 -30.13 -30.25
C ASP A 452 6.28 -30.60 -29.63
N VAL A 453 7.01 -29.73 -28.91
CA VAL A 453 8.25 -30.07 -28.22
C VAL A 453 7.95 -31.06 -27.09
N PRO A 454 8.66 -32.21 -27.00
CA PRO A 454 8.32 -33.28 -26.04
C PRO A 454 8.18 -32.81 -24.59
N GLU A 455 9.12 -31.99 -24.12
CA GLU A 455 9.14 -31.46 -22.75
C GLU A 455 7.95 -30.54 -22.47
N VAL A 456 7.52 -29.76 -23.49
CA VAL A 456 6.34 -28.88 -23.39
C VAL A 456 5.04 -29.69 -23.40
N ARG A 457 5.02 -30.81 -24.15
CA ARG A 457 3.88 -31.72 -24.18
C ARG A 457 3.68 -32.41 -22.83
N GLU A 458 4.75 -32.92 -22.22
CA GLU A 458 4.72 -33.52 -20.89
C GLU A 458 4.30 -32.48 -19.83
N TYR A 459 4.83 -31.25 -19.91
CA TYR A 459 4.39 -30.14 -19.08
C TYR A 459 2.89 -29.86 -19.20
N ARG A 460 2.34 -29.91 -20.42
CA ARG A 460 0.90 -29.73 -20.69
C ARG A 460 0.06 -30.84 -20.08
N GLU A 461 0.51 -32.09 -20.14
CA GLU A 461 -0.23 -33.24 -19.60
C GLU A 461 -0.36 -33.19 -18.07
N ARG A 462 0.57 -32.52 -17.39
CA ARG A 462 0.51 -32.26 -15.95
C ARG A 462 -0.46 -31.15 -15.55
N LEU A 463 -0.95 -30.36 -16.51
CA LEU A 463 -1.93 -29.31 -16.26
C LEU A 463 -3.35 -29.88 -16.39
N PRO A 464 -4.26 -29.60 -15.44
CA PRO A 464 -5.66 -29.93 -15.64
C PRO A 464 -6.24 -29.11 -16.81
N VAL A 465 -7.01 -29.75 -17.70
CA VAL A 465 -7.68 -29.13 -18.87
C VAL A 465 -9.20 -29.05 -18.61
N PRO A 466 -9.93 -27.96 -18.92
CA PRO A 466 -9.58 -26.53 -18.88
C PRO A 466 -10.51 -25.70 -17.95
N GLY A 467 -9.95 -24.63 -17.36
CA GLY A 467 -10.68 -23.57 -16.65
C GLY A 467 -9.78 -22.42 -16.17
N ILE A 468 -8.57 -22.31 -16.74
CA ILE A 468 -7.60 -21.25 -16.45
C ILE A 468 -7.96 -19.99 -17.23
#